data_AF-A0A554V2G9-F1
#
_entry.id   AF-A0A554V2G9-F1
#
_cell.length_a   1.000
_cell.length_b   1.000
_cell.length_c   1.000
_cell.angle_alpha   90.00
_cell.angle_beta   90.00
_cell.angle_gamma   90.00
#
_symmetry.space_group_name_H-M   'P 1'
#
loop_
_entity.id
_entity.type
_entity.pdbx_description
1 polymer ?
#
loop_
_entity_poly.entity_id
_entity_poly.type
_entity_poly.pdbx_seq_one_letter_code
_entity_poly.pdbx_strand_id
1 'polypeptide(L)'
;MGFFARVACAGFAAFATVTAGSGIAAAAPTVTSGPVIGSVTLGTDTPGENWTCGLVGFATPSGLVFNSASTGQTVSSFAPGTAVSAACLNPQVLSFQTAYGTAAGS
;
A
#
# COMPACT_ATOMS: atom_id res chain seq x y z
N MET A 1 7.89 18.31 31.48
CA MET A 1 6.81 17.95 30.53
C MET A 1 7.43 17.63 29.18
N GLY A 2 7.26 16.39 28.73
CA GLY A 2 8.23 15.67 27.90
C GLY A 2 8.04 15.73 26.38
N PHE A 3 9.19 15.56 25.73
CA PHE A 3 9.58 15.64 24.32
C PHE A 3 8.88 14.68 23.32
N PHE A 4 7.69 14.17 23.59
CA PHE A 4 7.05 13.12 22.74
C PHE A 4 6.33 13.65 21.49
N ALA A 5 6.03 14.94 21.40
CA ALA A 5 5.16 15.47 20.34
C ALA A 5 5.84 15.72 18.98
N ARG A 6 7.18 15.66 18.90
CA ARG A 6 7.91 15.96 17.65
C ARG A 6 8.40 14.74 16.87
N VAL A 7 8.28 13.55 17.43
CA VAL A 7 8.75 12.31 16.78
C VAL A 7 7.68 11.70 15.87
N ALA A 8 6.39 12.01 16.07
CA ALA A 8 5.31 11.45 15.27
C ALA A 8 5.23 12.03 13.84
N CYS A 9 5.51 13.33 13.65
CA CYS A 9 5.38 13.96 12.33
C CYS A 9 6.63 13.83 11.44
N ALA A 10 7.79 13.50 12.00
CA ALA A 10 9.03 13.36 11.22
C ALA A 10 9.16 11.99 10.54
N GLY A 11 8.40 10.99 10.98
CA GLY A 11 8.42 9.64 10.39
C GLY A 11 7.76 9.52 9.02
N PHE A 12 6.80 10.40 8.70
CA PHE A 12 6.07 10.36 7.44
C PHE A 12 6.90 10.78 6.21
N ALA A 13 7.98 11.55 6.41
CA ALA A 13 8.79 12.06 5.30
C ALA A 13 9.93 11.11 4.87
N ALA A 14 10.35 10.17 5.74
CA ALA A 14 11.52 9.34 5.46
C ALA A 14 11.24 8.19 4.47
N PHE A 15 9.98 7.73 4.38
CA PHE A 15 9.62 6.64 3.46
C PHE A 15 9.40 7.12 2.01
N ALA A 16 9.27 8.42 1.77
CA ALA A 16 9.08 8.97 0.43
C ALA A 16 10.33 8.91 -0.46
N THR A 17 11.50 8.55 0.09
CA THR A 17 12.78 8.61 -0.64
C THR A 17 13.31 7.27 -1.16
N VAL A 18 12.64 6.13 -0.89
CA VAL A 18 13.19 4.80 -1.20
C VAL A 18 12.59 4.12 -2.45
N THR A 19 11.60 4.71 -3.12
CA THR A 19 10.92 4.04 -4.26
C THR A 19 11.04 4.74 -5.61
N ALA A 20 12.05 5.60 -5.80
CA ALA A 20 12.53 5.92 -7.15
C ALA A 20 13.33 4.73 -7.75
N GLY A 21 12.72 3.55 -7.75
CA GLY A 21 13.22 2.36 -8.45
C GLY A 21 12.86 2.48 -9.92
N SER A 22 13.83 2.95 -10.70
CA SER A 22 13.82 2.98 -12.16
C SER A 22 13.31 1.69 -12.80
N GLY A 23 12.24 1.79 -13.60
CA GLY A 23 11.80 0.71 -14.49
C GLY A 23 10.49 1.08 -15.18
N ILE A 24 10.61 1.68 -16.38
CA ILE A 24 9.56 2.03 -17.36
C ILE A 24 8.38 2.85 -16.82
N ALA A 25 8.06 3.97 -17.49
CA ALA A 25 6.88 4.80 -17.25
C ALA A 25 5.58 4.07 -17.67
N ALA A 26 5.37 2.88 -17.13
CA ALA A 26 4.15 2.09 -17.23
C ALA A 26 3.37 2.35 -15.94
N ALA A 27 2.21 2.99 -16.11
CA ALA A 27 1.10 3.07 -15.18
C ALA A 27 1.23 2.19 -13.92
N ALA A 28 1.77 2.76 -12.84
CA ALA A 28 2.09 1.99 -11.66
C ALA A 28 0.85 1.80 -10.77
N PRO A 29 0.61 0.59 -10.21
CA PRO A 29 -0.35 0.42 -9.14
C PRO A 29 0.19 1.12 -7.88
N THR A 30 -0.72 1.70 -7.11
CA THR A 30 -0.42 2.39 -5.86
C THR A 30 -1.16 1.73 -4.70
N VAL A 31 -0.52 1.70 -3.53
CA VAL A 31 -1.13 1.22 -2.28
C VAL A 31 -1.16 2.40 -1.32
N THR A 32 -2.36 2.83 -0.94
CA THR A 32 -2.55 3.98 -0.06
C THR A 32 -3.35 3.59 1.17
N SER A 33 -3.27 4.42 2.21
CA SER A 33 -4.12 4.27 3.39
C SER A 33 -5.59 4.33 3.00
N GLY A 34 -6.38 3.33 3.40
CA GLY A 34 -7.80 3.30 3.13
C GLY A 34 -8.62 4.17 4.09
N PRO A 35 -9.94 4.28 3.86
CA PRO A 35 -10.85 5.12 4.65
C PRO A 35 -11.18 4.56 6.04
N VAL A 36 -10.91 3.27 6.28
CA VAL A 36 -11.17 2.59 7.56
C VAL A 36 -9.85 2.20 8.21
N ILE A 37 -9.77 2.30 9.54
CA ILE A 37 -8.61 1.84 10.31
C ILE A 37 -8.24 0.40 9.92
N GLY A 38 -6.94 0.13 9.71
CA GLY A 38 -6.46 -1.17 9.26
C GLY A 38 -6.73 -1.50 7.79
N SER A 39 -7.14 -0.51 6.99
CA SER A 39 -7.40 -0.69 5.57
C SER A 39 -6.36 -0.04 4.66
N VAL A 40 -6.20 -0.64 3.49
CA VAL A 40 -5.46 -0.09 2.35
C VAL A 40 -6.36 -0.02 1.13
N THR A 41 -6.18 1.00 0.31
CA THR A 41 -6.86 1.16 -0.97
C THR A 41 -5.85 1.04 -2.08
N LEU A 42 -6.17 0.20 -3.06
CA LEU A 42 -5.40 0.04 -4.29
C LEU A 42 -5.82 1.09 -5.31
N GLY A 43 -4.86 1.83 -5.83
CA GLY A 43 -5.05 2.80 -6.90
C GLY A 43 -4.16 2.49 -8.10
N THR A 44 -4.33 3.28 -9.15
CA THR A 44 -3.42 3.33 -10.29
C THR A 44 -3.30 4.78 -10.73
N ASP A 45 -2.11 5.18 -11.17
CA ASP A 45 -1.88 6.52 -11.69
C ASP A 45 -2.46 6.71 -13.11
N THR A 46 -2.89 5.62 -13.76
CA THR A 46 -3.44 5.67 -15.12
C THR A 46 -4.92 5.31 -15.16
N PRO A 47 -5.79 6.23 -15.59
CA PRO A 47 -7.22 5.96 -15.67
C PRO A 47 -7.52 4.90 -16.74
N GLY A 48 -8.34 3.92 -16.36
CA GLY A 48 -8.79 2.84 -17.25
C GLY A 48 -7.96 1.55 -17.14
N GLU A 49 -6.85 1.54 -16.41
CA GLU A 49 -6.12 0.31 -16.13
C GLU A 49 -6.69 -0.43 -14.93
N ASN A 50 -6.70 -1.76 -15.03
CA ASN A 50 -7.11 -2.63 -13.94
C ASN A 50 -5.97 -3.58 -13.58
N TRP A 51 -5.41 -3.41 -12.37
CA TRP A 51 -4.39 -4.28 -11.83
C TRP A 51 -4.99 -5.20 -10.79
N THR A 52 -4.63 -6.47 -10.83
CA THR A 52 -4.93 -7.42 -9.75
C THR A 52 -3.70 -7.57 -8.87
N CYS A 53 -3.84 -7.30 -7.59
CA CYS A 53 -2.73 -7.27 -6.64
C CYS A 53 -2.93 -8.30 -5.53
N GLY A 54 -1.92 -9.13 -5.32
CA GLY A 54 -1.76 -9.88 -4.07
C GLY A 54 -1.11 -9.00 -3.03
N LEU A 55 -1.77 -8.80 -1.89
CA LEU A 55 -1.27 -8.02 -0.77
C LEU A 55 -0.78 -8.94 0.34
N VAL A 56 0.30 -8.53 0.99
CA VAL A 56 0.84 -9.15 2.20
C VAL A 56 1.13 -8.08 3.23
N GLY A 57 0.71 -8.35 4.47
CA GLY A 57 0.94 -7.46 5.60
C GLY A 57 0.69 -8.19 6.91
N PHE A 58 0.65 -7.44 8.01
CA PHE A 58 0.33 -7.98 9.32
C PHE A 58 -1.11 -7.66 9.68
N ALA A 59 -1.81 -8.62 10.29
CA ALA A 59 -3.09 -8.48 10.96
C ALA A 59 -2.86 -8.62 12.47
N THR A 60 -3.62 -7.86 13.27
CA THR A 60 -3.61 -8.00 14.73
C THR A 60 -4.92 -8.65 15.15
N PRO A 61 -4.91 -9.76 15.91
CA PRO A 61 -3.75 -10.46 16.51
C PRO A 61 -3.13 -11.57 15.63
N SER A 62 -3.64 -11.79 14.42
CA SER A 62 -3.45 -13.04 13.65
C SER A 62 -2.10 -13.22 12.95
N GLY A 63 -1.20 -12.23 12.97
CA GLY A 63 0.13 -12.34 12.33
C GLY A 63 0.10 -11.99 10.84
N LEU A 64 0.89 -12.66 10.00
CA LEU A 64 0.91 -12.37 8.55
C LEU A 64 -0.43 -12.72 7.90
N VAL A 65 -0.96 -11.80 7.09
CA VAL A 65 -2.17 -11.98 6.30
C VAL A 65 -1.86 -11.73 4.83
N PHE A 66 -2.46 -12.57 3.99
CA PHE A 66 -2.43 -12.45 2.54
C PHE A 66 -3.83 -12.12 2.06
N ASN A 67 -3.94 -11.18 1.14
CA ASN A 67 -5.20 -10.80 0.53
C ASN A 67 -5.01 -10.57 -0.97
N SER A 68 -6.10 -10.45 -1.70
CA SER A 68 -6.06 -10.11 -3.12
C SER A 68 -7.13 -9.09 -3.43
N ALA A 69 -6.77 -8.03 -4.14
CA ALA A 69 -7.72 -7.03 -4.55
C ALA A 69 -7.27 -6.37 -5.85
N SER A 70 -8.22 -5.79 -6.56
CA SER A 70 -7.99 -5.03 -7.78
C SER A 70 -7.94 -3.52 -7.51
N THR A 71 -7.40 -2.76 -8.45
CA THR A 71 -7.41 -1.29 -8.42
C THR A 71 -8.83 -0.74 -8.24
N GLY A 72 -8.96 0.26 -7.37
CA GLY A 72 -10.24 0.82 -6.93
C GLY A 72 -10.84 0.10 -5.72
N GLN A 73 -10.31 -1.06 -5.32
CA GLN A 73 -10.80 -1.79 -4.15
C GLN A 73 -10.02 -1.44 -2.88
N THR A 74 -10.68 -1.65 -1.75
CA THR A 74 -10.12 -1.43 -0.41
C THR A 74 -10.13 -2.75 0.36
N VAL A 75 -9.04 -3.03 1.05
CA VAL A 75 -8.84 -4.23 1.88
C VAL A 75 -8.61 -3.81 3.32
N SER A 76 -9.46 -4.28 4.24
CA SER A 76 -9.52 -3.88 5.66
C SER A 76 -9.05 -4.97 6.63
N SER A 77 -8.19 -5.88 6.18
CA SER A 77 -7.73 -7.02 6.96
C SER A 77 -6.39 -6.81 7.68
N PHE A 78 -5.84 -5.59 7.65
CA PHE A 78 -4.51 -5.30 8.18
C PHE A 78 -4.56 -4.65 9.56
N ALA A 79 -3.48 -4.79 10.30
CA ALA A 79 -3.24 -4.10 11.53
C ALA A 79 -3.02 -2.60 11.26
N PRO A 80 -3.58 -1.69 12.08
CA PRO A 80 -3.45 -0.26 11.87
C PRO A 80 -1.99 0.20 11.83
N GLY A 81 -1.65 1.06 10.86
CA GLY A 81 -0.30 1.62 10.72
C GLY A 81 0.78 0.63 10.26
N THR A 82 0.42 -0.61 9.90
CA THR A 82 1.40 -1.60 9.46
C THR A 82 1.76 -1.46 7.98
N ALA A 83 2.98 -1.88 7.64
CA ALA A 83 3.43 -1.92 6.26
C ALA A 83 2.69 -3.04 5.48
N VAL A 84 2.28 -2.70 4.26
CA VAL A 84 1.63 -3.61 3.32
C VAL A 84 2.42 -3.60 2.03
N SER A 85 2.81 -4.78 1.56
CA SER A 85 3.43 -4.97 0.25
C SER A 85 2.41 -5.55 -0.71
N ALA A 86 2.41 -5.11 -1.96
CA ALA A 86 1.53 -5.60 -2.99
C ALA A 86 2.33 -6.03 -4.22
N ALA A 87 1.99 -7.20 -4.76
CA ALA A 87 2.50 -7.73 -6.01
C ALA A 87 1.35 -7.72 -7.01
N CYS A 88 1.45 -6.87 -8.02
CA CYS A 88 0.38 -6.54 -8.94
C CYS A 88 0.69 -7.05 -10.35
N LEU A 89 -0.34 -7.54 -11.01
CA LEU A 89 -0.28 -8.00 -12.40
C LEU A 89 -1.41 -7.39 -13.20
N ASN A 90 -1.10 -6.95 -14.42
CA ASN A 90 -2.09 -6.48 -15.38
C ASN A 90 -2.12 -7.45 -16.57
N PRO A 91 -3.19 -8.26 -16.72
CA PRO A 91 -3.28 -9.25 -17.80
C PRO A 91 -3.49 -8.61 -19.18
N GLN A 92 -3.93 -7.35 -19.26
CA GLN A 92 -4.20 -6.68 -20.55
C GLN A 92 -2.91 -6.34 -21.29
N VAL A 93 -1.87 -5.98 -20.54
CA VAL A 93 -0.55 -5.59 -21.07
C VAL A 93 0.57 -6.55 -20.64
N LEU A 94 0.22 -7.64 -19.95
CA LEU A 94 1.15 -8.66 -19.43
C LEU A 94 2.31 -8.06 -18.63
N SER A 95 2.01 -7.09 -17.79
CA SER A 95 2.98 -6.42 -16.93
C SER A 95 2.83 -6.87 -15.47
N PHE A 96 3.95 -6.79 -14.75
CA PHE A 96 4.05 -7.07 -13.32
C PHE A 96 4.75 -5.91 -12.64
N GLN A 97 4.23 -5.47 -11.51
CA GLN A 97 4.80 -4.40 -10.70
C GLN A 97 4.58 -4.67 -9.21
N THR A 98 5.46 -4.14 -8.37
CA THR A 98 5.28 -4.15 -6.93
C THR A 98 4.96 -2.75 -6.43
N ALA A 99 4.10 -2.68 -5.42
CA ALA A 99 3.73 -1.46 -4.75
C ALA A 99 3.80 -1.67 -3.24
N TYR A 100 4.03 -0.58 -2.51
CA TYR A 100 4.17 -0.62 -1.06
C TYR A 100 3.37 0.52 -0.46
N GLY A 101 2.79 0.29 0.71
CA GLY A 101 2.03 1.30 1.42
C GLY A 101 1.86 0.92 2.89
N THR A 102 1.00 1.67 3.57
CA THR A 102 0.70 1.44 4.98
C THR A 102 -0.80 1.39 5.19
N ALA A 103 -1.25 0.44 5.99
CA ALA A 103 -2.63 0.37 6.43
C ALA A 103 -2.99 1.59 7.29
N ALA A 104 -4.23 2.06 7.16
CA ALA A 104 -4.71 3.24 7.85
C ALA A 104 -4.48 3.15 9.37
N GLY A 105 -3.76 4.14 9.89
CA GLY A 105 -3.52 4.34 11.32
C GLY A 105 -4.61 5.20 11.96
N SER A 106 -4.68 5.14 13.29
CA SER A 106 -5.52 5.98 14.15
C SER A 106 -4.96 7.39 14.32
#